data_AF-X1AYF5-F1
#
_entry.id   AF-X1AYF5-F1
#
_cell.length_a   1.000
_cell.length_b   1.000
_cell.length_c   1.000
_cell.angle_alpha   90.00
_cell.angle_beta   90.00
_cell.angle_gamma   90.00
#
_symmetry.space_group_name_H-M   'P 1'
#
loop_
_entity.id
_entity.type
_entity.pdbx_description
1 polymer ?
#
loop_
_entity_poly.entity_id
_entity_poly.type
_entity_poly.pdbx_seq_one_letter_code
_entity_poly.pdbx_strand_id
1 'polypeptide(L)' 'TGATMKAGVISVKKKKPEKIIVAIPVASPQSVEELKEITDEVICLYAPSYFKDPGF' A
#
# COMPACT_ATOMS: atom_id res chain seq x y z
N THR A 1 -7.00 6.11 -2.44
CA THR A 1 -7.47 4.88 -3.10
C THR A 1 -6.37 3.88 -3.17
N GLY A 2 -5.10 4.28 -3.27
CA GLY A 2 -3.98 3.34 -3.29
C GLY A 2 -4.06 2.33 -4.45
N ALA A 3 -5.00 2.51 -5.39
CA ALA A 3 -5.33 1.53 -6.42
C ALA A 3 -4.15 1.27 -7.35
N THR A 4 -3.42 2.34 -7.72
CA THR A 4 -2.17 2.24 -8.48
C THR A 4 -1.11 1.43 -7.74
N MET A 5 -0.96 1.65 -6.43
CA MET A 5 -0.02 0.89 -5.62
C MET A 5 -0.42 -0.58 -5.53
N LYS A 6 -1.69 -0.88 -5.25
CA LYS A 6 -2.22 -2.25 -5.23
C LYS A 6 -2.00 -2.97 -6.57
N ALA A 7 -2.32 -2.30 -7.69
CA ALA A 7 -2.07 -2.85 -9.02
C ALA A 7 -0.57 -3.11 -9.28
N GLY A 8 0.30 -2.20 -8.83
CA GLY A 8 1.75 -2.37 -8.85
C GLY A 8 2.20 -3.60 -8.07
N VAL A 9 1.74 -3.75 -6.82
CA VAL A 9 2.02 -4.91 -5.97
C VAL A 9 1.56 -6.21 -6.63
N ILE A 10 0.34 -6.26 -7.17
CA ILE A 10 -0.19 -7.45 -7.85
C ILE A 10 0.68 -7.81 -9.07
N SER A 11 1.10 -6.81 -9.85
CA SER A 11 1.97 -7.01 -11.01
C SER A 11 3.34 -7.56 -10.60
N VAL A 12 3.94 -7.01 -9.54
CA VAL A 12 5.22 -7.48 -8.99
C VAL A 12 5.09 -8.91 -8.43
N LYS A 13 4.01 -9.22 -7.70
CA LYS A 13 3.75 -10.55 -7.11
C LYS A 13 3.71 -11.66 -8.17
N LYS A 14 3.20 -11.38 -9.37
CA LYS A 14 3.21 -12.31 -10.52
C LYS A 14 4.62 -12.71 -10.96
N LYS A 15 5.63 -11.89 -10.69
CA LYS A 15 7.04 -12.19 -10.98
C LYS A 15 7.70 -13.08 -9.93
N LYS A 16 6.97 -13.51 -8.89
CA LYS A 16 7.45 -14.36 -7.78
C LYS A 16 8.75 -13.82 -7.13
N PRO A 17 8.77 -12.57 -6.66
CA PRO A 17 9.90 -12.06 -5.89
C PRO A 17 10.01 -12.81 -4.55
N GLU A 18 11.20 -12.79 -3.95
CA GLU A 18 11.42 -13.35 -2.61
C GLU A 18 10.69 -12.55 -1.52
N LYS A 19 10.59 -11.22 -1.69
CA LYS A 19 9.92 -10.30 -0.75
C LYS A 19 9.40 -9.06 -1.48
N ILE A 20 8.28 -8.52 -1.03
CA ILE A 20 7.67 -7.26 -1.49
C ILE A 20 7.54 -6.31 -0.29
N ILE A 21 8.23 -5.17 -0.39
CA ILE A 21 8.17 -4.08 0.58
C ILE A 21 7.57 -2.86 -0.10
N VAL A 22 6.51 -2.29 0.47
CA VAL A 22 5.93 -1.02 0.01
C VAL A 22 6.38 0.10 0.93
N ALA A 23 7.10 1.07 0.36
CA ALA A 23 7.52 2.28 1.06
C ALA A 23 6.80 3.50 0.50
N ILE A 24 6.07 4.22 1.36
CA ILE A 24 5.27 5.38 0.97
C ILE A 24 5.39 6.51 2.02
N PRO A 25 5.39 7.78 1.59
CA PRO A 25 5.51 8.91 2.52
C PRO A 25 4.22 9.15 3.31
N VAL A 26 3.06 8.97 2.68
CA VAL A 26 1.75 9.19 3.32
C VAL A 26 0.70 8.24 2.77
N ALA A 27 -0.20 7.77 3.63
CA ALA A 27 -1.39 7.00 3.26
C ALA A 27 -2.50 7.16 4.30
N SER A 28 -3.72 6.75 3.96
CA SER A 28 -4.78 6.61 4.96
C SER A 28 -4.49 5.37 5.82
N PRO A 29 -4.92 5.34 7.09
CA PRO A 29 -4.79 4.14 7.93
C PRO A 29 -5.36 2.88 7.28
N GLN A 30 -6.54 3.00 6.65
CA GLN A 30 -7.17 1.91 5.90
C GLN A 30 -6.30 1.43 4.73
N SER A 31 -5.73 2.34 3.92
CA SER A 31 -4.85 1.93 2.81
C SER A 31 -3.58 1.23 3.30
N VAL A 32 -3.06 1.59 4.48
CA VAL A 32 -1.92 0.87 5.08
C VAL A 32 -2.32 -0.57 5.46
N GLU A 33 -3.49 -0.76 6.06
CA GLU A 33 -4.01 -2.09 6.39
C GLU A 33 -4.22 -2.95 5.13
N GLU A 34 -4.88 -2.41 4.11
CA GLU A 34 -5.11 -3.09 2.85
C GLU A 34 -3.80 -3.45 2.12
N LEU A 35 -2.76 -2.62 2.22
CA LEU A 35 -1.44 -2.92 1.65
C LEU A 35 -0.72 -4.04 2.42
N LYS A 36 -0.89 -4.11 3.74
CA LYS A 36 -0.31 -5.19 4.58
C LYS A 36 -0.89 -6.56 4.24
N GLU A 37 -2.14 -6.63 3.75
CA GLU A 37 -2.75 -7.90 3.32
C GLU A 37 -2.11 -8.48 2.04
N ILE A 38 -1.50 -7.63 1.21
CA ILE A 38 -1.01 -8.03 -0.12
C ILE A 38 0.52 -7.95 -0.28
N THR A 39 1.24 -7.51 0.77
CA THR A 39 2.71 -7.35 0.80
C THR A 39 3.31 -7.99 2.05
N ASP A 40 4.62 -8.18 2.06
CA ASP A 40 5.32 -8.72 3.24
C ASP A 40 5.59 -7.62 4.28
N GLU A 41 5.77 -6.38 3.83
CA GLU A 41 6.09 -5.26 4.70
C GLU A 41 5.59 -3.93 4.11
N VAL A 42 5.08 -3.07 4.99
CA VAL A 42 4.64 -1.72 4.63
C VAL A 42 5.34 -0.72 5.54
N ILE A 43 6.09 0.20 4.93
CA ILE A 43 6.75 1.32 5.58
C ILE A 43 5.99 2.59 5.18
N CYS A 44 5.29 3.18 6.15
CA CYS A 44 4.54 4.43 5.96
C CYS A 44 5.07 5.47 6.95
N LEU A 45 5.57 6.62 6.44
CA LEU A 45 6.10 7.67 7.32
C LEU A 45 4.99 8.41 8.08
N TYR A 46 3.83 8.59 7.45
CA TYR A 46 2.72 9.31 8.05
C TYR A 46 1.37 8.74 7.64
N ALA A 47 0.56 8.32 8.60
CA ALA A 47 -0.79 7.77 8.36
C ALA A 47 -1.87 8.53 9.14
N PRO A 48 -2.16 9.79 8.78
CA PRO A 48 -3.12 10.59 9.52
C PRO A 48 -4.57 10.14 9.26
N SER A 49 -5.39 10.15 10.32
CA SER A 49 -6.82 9.78 10.27
C SER A 49 -7.66 10.68 9.36
N TYR A 50 -7.23 11.92 9.12
CA TYR A 50 -7.91 12.87 8.24
C TYR A 50 -7.50 12.73 6.76
N PHE A 51 -6.42 12.01 6.45
CA PHE A 51 -6.04 11.73 5.06
C PHE A 51 -6.98 10.65 4.55
N LYS A 52 -8.12 11.14 4.07
CA LYS A 52 -9.10 10.33 3.41
C LYS A 52 -8.66 10.12 1.98
N ASP A 53 -9.00 8.94 1.52
CA ASP A 53 -9.10 8.68 0.11
C ASP A 53 -9.90 9.80 -0.59
N PRO A 54 -9.41 10.44 -1.66
CA PRO A 54 -10.25 11.33 -2.48
C PRO A 54 -11.42 10.60 -3.17
N GLY A 55 -11.59 9.30 -2.91
CA GLY A 55 -12.68 8.42 -3.33
C GLY A 55 -13.97 9.12 -3.75
N PHE A 56 -14.22 9.03 -5.06
CA PHE A 56 -15.55 8.74 -5.57
C PHE A 56 -15.96 7.32 -5.16
#